data_AF-A0A4Q3S2M8-F1
#
_entry.id   AF-A0A4Q3S2M8-F1
#
_cell.length_a   1.000
_cell.length_b   1.000
_cell.length_c   1.000
_cell.angle_alpha   90.00
_cell.angle_beta   90.00
_cell.angle_gamma   90.00
#
_symmetry.space_group_name_H-M   'P 1'
#
loop_
_entity.id
_entity.type
_entity.pdbx_description
1 polymer ?
#
loop_
_entity_poly.entity_id
_entity_poly.type
_entity_poly.pdbx_seq_one_letter_code
_entity_poly.pdbx_strand_id
1 'polypeptide(L)'
;MAPRLKQKYLEEVVPALKEKFQYKSAMQVPKVTKISINRGIGAAVADKKLVDNGVEELTTITGQRAVPTKAKNSISNFKLREGMPIGARVTLRGVKMYEFMD
;
A
#
# COMPACT_ATOMS: atom_id res chain seq x y z
N MET A 1 7.89 16.64 -11.87
CA MET A 1 7.12 17.48 -10.93
C MET A 1 7.24 16.86 -9.54
N ALA A 2 7.58 17.63 -8.50
CA ALA A 2 7.67 17.10 -7.14
C ALA A 2 6.25 17.00 -6.53
N PRO A 3 5.88 15.91 -5.83
CA PRO A 3 4.56 15.80 -5.21
C PRO A 3 4.33 16.91 -4.18
N ARG A 4 3.14 17.51 -4.20
CA ARG A 4 2.74 18.59 -3.29
C ARG A 4 2.93 18.20 -1.82
N LEU A 5 2.49 17.00 -1.45
CA LEU A 5 2.67 16.48 -0.09
C LEU A 5 4.13 16.24 0.31
N LYS A 6 5.01 15.97 -0.66
CA LYS A 6 6.45 15.83 -0.40
C LYS A 6 7.09 17.18 -0.10
N GLN A 7 6.70 18.23 -0.82
CA GLN A 7 7.16 19.60 -0.57
C GLN A 7 6.68 20.07 0.81
N LYS A 8 5.37 19.95 1.07
CA LYS A 8 4.77 20.28 2.38
C LYS A 8 5.45 19.54 3.54
N TYR A 9 5.79 18.26 3.36
CA TYR A 9 6.51 17.49 4.38
C TYR A 9 7.88 18.11 4.71
N LEU A 10 8.66 18.49 3.70
CA LEU A 10 10.01 19.03 3.88
C LEU A 10 10.00 20.47 4.43
N GLU A 11 9.08 21.31 3.95
CA GLU A 11 9.06 22.75 4.21
C GLU A 11 8.30 23.11 5.49
N GLU A 12 7.20 22.41 5.79
CA GLU A 12 6.33 22.75 6.93
C GLU A 12 6.41 21.71 8.05
N VAL A 13 6.27 20.42 7.71
CA VAL A 13 6.10 19.36 8.71
C VAL A 13 7.41 19.05 9.43
N VAL A 14 8.53 19.00 8.72
CA VAL A 14 9.85 18.71 9.31
C VAL A 14 10.26 19.77 10.34
N PRO A 15 10.20 21.08 10.06
CA PRO A 15 10.48 22.12 11.06
C PRO A 15 9.55 22.05 12.27
N ALA A 16 8.24 21.92 12.04
CA ALA A 16 7.24 21.89 13.10
C ALA A 16 7.42 20.69 14.05
N LEU A 17 7.73 19.50 13.50
CA LEU A 17 8.01 18.31 14.32
C LEU A 17 9.34 18.43 15.07
N LYS A 18 10.37 19.02 14.45
CA LYS A 18 11.66 19.23 15.10
C LYS A 18 11.54 20.17 16.30
N GLU A 19 10.78 21.26 16.17
CA GLU A 19 10.54 22.20 17.26
C GLU A 19 9.70 21.55 18.38
N LYS A 20 8.58 20.91 18.01
CA LYS A 20 7.64 20.30 18.96
C LYS A 20 8.28 19.19 19.80
N PHE A 21 9.10 18.34 19.20
CA PHE A 21 9.70 17.18 19.85
C PHE A 21 11.19 17.35 20.16
N GLN A 22 11.76 18.52 19.88
CA GLN A 22 13.14 18.89 20.17
C GLN A 22 14.18 17.85 19.70
N TYR A 23 14.00 17.33 18.48
CA TYR A 23 14.90 16.32 17.93
C TYR A 23 16.33 16.88 17.75
N LYS A 24 17.33 16.10 18.20
CA LYS A 24 18.74 16.49 18.13
C LYS A 24 19.30 16.46 16.69
N SER A 25 18.70 15.64 15.82
CA SER A 25 19.12 15.48 14.44
C SER A 25 17.91 15.51 13.50
N ALA A 26 18.06 16.14 12.34
CA ALA A 26 17.02 16.20 11.31
C ALA A 26 16.59 14.80 10.82
N MET A 27 17.49 13.82 10.90
CA MET A 27 17.22 12.44 10.49
C MET A 27 16.31 11.67 11.46
N GLN A 28 16.06 12.21 12.66
CA GLN A 28 15.14 11.62 13.64
C GLN A 28 13.67 11.92 13.32
N VAL A 29 13.41 12.89 12.42
CA VAL A 29 12.03 13.26 12.07
C VAL A 29 11.35 12.08 11.36
N PRO A 30 10.16 11.65 11.84
CA PRO A 30 9.42 10.53 11.25
C PRO A 30 9.06 10.77 9.79
N LYS A 31 9.36 9.80 8.92
CA LYS A 31 9.04 9.84 7.49
C LYS A 31 8.10 8.70 7.09
N VAL A 32 7.25 8.97 6.11
CA VAL A 32 6.43 7.92 5.47
C VAL A 32 7.34 7.06 4.60
N THR A 33 7.39 5.75 4.88
CA THR A 33 8.33 4.83 4.19
C THR A 33 7.71 4.05 3.05
N LYS A 34 6.42 3.69 3.19
CA LYS A 34 5.61 2.99 2.18
C LYS A 34 4.13 3.10 2.53
N ILE A 35 3.28 3.02 1.52
CA ILE A 35 1.84 2.77 1.66
C ILE A 35 1.58 1.37 1.08
N SER A 36 0.95 0.49 1.85
CA SER A 36 0.59 -0.85 1.39
C SER A 36 -0.92 -0.96 1.34
N ILE A 37 -1.45 -1.24 0.15
CA ILE A 37 -2.89 -1.41 -0.09
C ILE A 37 -3.12 -2.89 -0.32
N ASN A 38 -4.12 -3.44 0.36
CA ASN A 38 -4.45 -4.85 0.28
C ASN A 38 -5.96 -5.01 0.26
N ARG A 39 -6.46 -5.81 -0.68
CA ARG A 39 -7.86 -6.19 -0.77
C ARG A 39 -7.96 -7.70 -0.71
N GLY A 40 -8.61 -8.20 0.35
CA GLY A 40 -9.03 -9.59 0.42
C GLY A 40 -10.31 -9.80 -0.39
N ILE A 41 -10.33 -10.82 -1.23
CA ILE A 41 -11.46 -11.16 -2.09
C ILE A 41 -11.90 -12.56 -1.67
N GLY A 42 -12.70 -12.67 -0.59
CA GLY A 42 -13.10 -13.97 -0.03
C GLY A 42 -13.90 -14.83 -1.02
N ALA A 43 -14.63 -14.21 -1.95
CA ALA A 43 -15.34 -14.90 -3.03
C ALA A 43 -14.42 -15.50 -4.11
N ALA A 44 -13.13 -15.15 -4.11
CA ALA A 44 -12.14 -15.64 -5.08
C ALA A 44 -11.94 -17.17 -5.03
N VAL A 45 -12.32 -17.81 -3.92
CA VAL A 45 -12.27 -19.26 -3.77
C VAL A 45 -13.21 -19.95 -4.75
N ALA A 46 -14.34 -19.32 -5.08
CA ALA A 46 -15.31 -19.81 -6.03
C ALA A 46 -15.00 -19.35 -7.47
N ASP A 47 -14.56 -18.09 -7.65
CA ASP A 47 -14.24 -17.53 -8.97
C ASP A 47 -12.88 -16.81 -8.97
N LYS A 48 -11.92 -17.41 -9.67
CA LYS A 48 -10.56 -16.87 -9.81
C LYS A 48 -10.53 -15.54 -10.58
N LYS A 49 -11.48 -15.29 -11.48
CA LYS A 49 -11.53 -14.05 -12.28
C LYS A 49 -11.75 -12.81 -11.42
N LEU A 50 -12.39 -12.97 -10.26
CA LEU A 50 -12.57 -11.87 -9.30
C LEU A 50 -11.22 -11.34 -8.79
N VAL A 51 -10.19 -12.18 -8.72
CA VAL A 51 -8.84 -11.73 -8.36
C VAL A 51 -8.24 -10.90 -9.47
N ASP A 52 -8.40 -11.32 -10.72
CA ASP A 52 -7.89 -10.59 -11.88
C ASP A 52 -8.56 -9.21 -11.98
N ASN A 53 -9.88 -9.13 -11.81
CA ASN A 53 -10.61 -7.86 -11.73
C ASN A 53 -10.08 -6.99 -10.58
N GLY A 54 -9.87 -7.59 -9.39
CA GLY A 54 -9.31 -6.86 -8.25
C GLY A 54 -7.89 -6.35 -8.48
N VAL A 55 -7.08 -7.07 -9.26
CA VAL A 55 -5.75 -6.62 -9.69
C VAL A 55 -5.86 -5.45 -10.66
N GLU A 56 -6.77 -5.50 -11.63
CA GLU A 56 -6.99 -4.43 -12.61
C GLU A 56 -7.51 -3.14 -11.95
N GLU A 57 -8.49 -3.26 -11.06
CA GLU A 57 -9.05 -2.13 -10.31
C GLU A 57 -7.97 -1.45 -9.45
N LEU A 58 -7.20 -2.23 -8.67
CA LEU A 58 -6.11 -1.67 -7.87
C LEU A 58 -5.00 -1.07 -8.74
N THR A 59 -4.73 -1.67 -9.90
CA THR A 59 -3.73 -1.13 -10.84
C THR A 59 -4.17 0.23 -11.37
N THR A 60 -5.44 0.35 -11.75
CA THR A 60 -6.04 1.59 -12.25
C THR A 60 -6.02 2.68 -11.18
N ILE A 61 -6.43 2.35 -9.96
CA ILE A 61 -6.46 3.30 -8.84
C ILE A 61 -5.05 3.79 -8.46
N THR A 62 -4.06 2.90 -8.46
CA THR A 62 -2.75 3.19 -7.84
C THR A 62 -1.65 3.54 -8.85
N GLY A 63 -1.92 3.44 -10.16
CA GLY A 63 -0.93 3.68 -11.20
C GLY A 63 0.27 2.72 -11.15
N GLN A 64 0.12 1.60 -10.45
CA GLN A 64 1.14 0.56 -10.31
C GLN A 64 0.46 -0.80 -10.36
N ARG A 65 0.99 -1.71 -11.19
CA ARG A 65 0.46 -3.06 -11.32
C ARG A 65 0.39 -3.77 -9.97
N ALA A 66 -0.82 -4.11 -9.56
CA ALA A 66 -1.06 -4.87 -8.34
C ALA A 66 -0.66 -6.34 -8.53
N VAL A 67 -0.38 -7.02 -7.42
CA VAL A 67 0.07 -8.41 -7.39
C VAL A 67 -0.99 -9.27 -6.69
N PRO A 68 -1.41 -10.41 -7.27
CA PRO A 68 -2.34 -11.32 -6.61
C PRO A 68 -1.69 -11.95 -5.36
N THR A 69 -2.41 -11.98 -4.26
CA THR A 69 -1.99 -12.63 -3.01
C THR A 69 -2.45 -14.07 -2.99
N LYS A 70 -1.56 -14.97 -2.56
CA LYS A 70 -1.84 -16.41 -2.44
C LYS A 70 -2.00 -16.81 -0.98
N ALA A 71 -2.85 -17.79 -0.73
CA ALA A 71 -3.00 -18.41 0.57
C ALA A 71 -1.71 -19.13 0.96
N LYS A 72 -1.21 -18.87 2.18
CA LYS A 72 -0.02 -19.54 2.72
C LYS A 72 -0.29 -20.93 3.28
N ASN A 73 -1.47 -21.11 3.86
CA ASN A 73 -1.90 -22.35 4.50
C ASN A 73 -3.26 -22.77 3.93
N SER A 74 -3.54 -24.07 4.00
CA SER A 74 -4.87 -24.61 3.73
C SER A 74 -5.75 -24.47 4.97
N ILE A 75 -6.98 -23.96 4.82
CA ILE A 75 -7.93 -23.79 5.92
C ILE A 75 -9.32 -24.25 5.47
N SER A 76 -9.77 -25.39 6.01
CA SER A 76 -11.01 -26.07 5.60
C SER A 76 -12.27 -25.22 5.78
N ASN A 77 -12.36 -24.45 6.87
CA ASN A 77 -13.52 -23.58 7.15
C ASN A 77 -13.76 -22.55 6.05
N PHE A 78 -12.70 -22.07 5.40
CA PHE A 78 -12.77 -21.10 4.30
C PHE A 78 -12.70 -21.76 2.92
N LYS A 79 -12.69 -23.10 2.86
CA LYS A 79 -12.49 -23.89 1.64
C LYS A 79 -11.20 -23.49 0.90
N LEU A 80 -10.18 -23.03 1.64
CA LEU A 80 -8.92 -22.54 1.10
C LEU A 80 -7.88 -23.65 1.02
N ARG A 81 -7.17 -23.72 -0.10
CA ARG A 81 -5.96 -24.52 -0.27
C ARG A 81 -4.75 -23.61 -0.41
N GLU A 82 -3.60 -24.08 0.05
CA GLU A 82 -2.32 -23.41 -0.13
C GLU A 82 -2.06 -23.09 -1.61
N GLY A 83 -1.51 -21.89 -1.87
CA GLY A 83 -1.20 -21.41 -3.21
C GLY A 83 -2.40 -20.83 -3.98
N MET A 84 -3.64 -20.97 -3.48
CA MET A 84 -4.81 -20.37 -4.12
C MET A 84 -4.76 -18.83 -4.08
N PRO A 85 -5.08 -18.13 -5.18
CA PRO A 85 -5.18 -16.68 -5.17
C PRO A 85 -6.45 -16.25 -4.41
N ILE A 86 -6.31 -15.30 -3.49
CA ILE A 86 -7.38 -14.88 -2.55
C ILE A 86 -7.57 -13.37 -2.46
N GLY A 87 -6.79 -12.59 -3.19
CA GLY A 87 -6.83 -11.14 -3.11
C GLY A 87 -5.77 -10.49 -3.97
N ALA A 88 -5.66 -9.17 -3.83
CA ALA A 88 -4.72 -8.35 -4.59
C ALA A 88 -4.08 -7.31 -3.65
N ARG A 89 -2.77 -7.08 -3.83
CA ARG A 89 -2.00 -6.10 -3.06
C ARG A 89 -1.13 -5.23 -3.95
N VAL A 90 -0.87 -4.01 -3.50
CA VAL A 90 0.18 -3.16 -4.06
C VAL A 90 0.95 -2.48 -2.92
N THR A 91 2.21 -2.16 -3.17
CA THR A 91 3.02 -1.38 -2.23
C THR A 91 3.64 -0.22 -2.97
N LEU A 92 3.26 0.98 -2.56
CA LEU A 92 3.71 2.25 -3.12
C LEU A 92 4.83 2.80 -2.25
N ARG A 93 5.88 3.30 -2.91
CA ARG A 93 7.07 3.91 -2.28
C ARG A 93 7.49 5.13 -3.09
N GLY A 94 8.27 6.00 -2.46
CA GLY A 94 8.83 7.18 -3.13
C GLY A 94 7.75 8.13 -3.63
N VAL A 95 7.84 8.56 -4.89
CA VAL A 95 6.94 9.56 -5.49
C VAL A 95 5.50 9.06 -5.57
N LYS A 96 5.27 7.85 -6.10
CA LYS A 96 3.92 7.25 -6.25
C LYS A 96 3.16 7.14 -4.92
N MET A 97 3.88 6.99 -3.82
CA MET A 97 3.29 6.96 -2.48
C MET A 97 2.73 8.33 -2.08
N TYR A 98 3.48 9.41 -2.34
CA TYR A 98 3.01 10.77 -2.03
C TYR A 98 1.90 11.21 -2.99
N GLU A 99 1.93 10.79 -4.26
CA GLU A 99 0.87 11.07 -5.23
C GLU A 99 -0.42 10.31 -4.90
N PHE A 100 -0.33 9.07 -4.42
CA PHE A 100 -1.50 8.31 -4.00
C PHE A 100 -2.11 8.80 -2.66
N MET A 101 -1.31 9.46 -1.83
CA MET A 101 -1.74 10.02 -0.56
C MET A 101 -2.42 11.39 -0.71
N ASP A 102 -2.22 12.04 -1.85
CA ASP A 102 -2.82 13.33 -2.21
C ASP A 102 -4.23 13.10 -2.80
#